data_AF-A0A9D4LLD3-F1
#
_entry.id   AF-A0A9D4LLD3-F1
#
_cell.length_a   1.000
_cell.length_b   1.000
_cell.length_c   1.000
_cell.angle_alpha   90.00
_cell.angle_beta   90.00
_cell.angle_gamma   90.00
#
_symmetry.space_group_name_H-M   'P 1'
#
loop_
_entity.id
_entity.type
_entity.pdbx_description
1 polymer ?
#
loop_
_entity_poly.entity_id
_entity_poly.type
_entity_poly.pdbx_seq_one_letter_code
_entity_poly.pdbx_strand_id
1 'polypeptide(L)'
;MEDVDIAHRLKRSPNGKKDIILRFKSRMTRNRVLRQIKLLRTKGVFVREDLTPLNREMFMSVKRKMSDEVKSVWSRNGAISYKDARDVVHRVEWEDYQHWLDLPWPKK
;
A
#
# COMPACT_ATOMS: atom_id res chain seq x y z
N MET A 1 29.04 -3.45 -2.99
CA MET A 1 28.05 -3.28 -4.07
C MET A 1 26.76 -2.76 -3.44
N GLU A 2 26.41 -1.49 -3.64
CA GLU A 2 25.28 -0.86 -2.96
C GLU A 2 23.93 -1.43 -3.43
N ASP A 3 23.03 -1.73 -2.49
CA ASP A 3 21.69 -2.34 -2.69
C ASP A 3 20.66 -1.39 -3.31
N VAL A 4 20.94 -0.08 -3.27
CA VAL A 4 20.10 1.02 -3.76
C VAL A 4 20.59 1.44 -5.14
N ASP A 5 19.64 1.72 -6.03
CA ASP A 5 19.89 2.17 -7.40
C ASP A 5 19.65 3.68 -7.52
N ILE A 6 18.45 4.13 -7.14
CA ILE A 6 18.07 5.55 -7.14
C ILE A 6 17.41 5.88 -5.81
N ALA A 7 17.75 7.02 -5.24
CA ALA A 7 17.00 7.62 -4.14
C ALA A 7 16.91 9.14 -4.35
N HIS A 8 15.69 9.67 -4.38
CA HIS A 8 15.51 11.12 -4.48
C HIS A 8 14.25 11.57 -3.72
N ARG A 9 14.26 12.86 -3.35
CA ARG A 9 13.11 13.47 -2.67
C ARG A 9 12.05 13.86 -3.69
N LEU A 10 10.80 13.56 -3.37
CA LEU A 10 9.63 14.05 -4.10
C LEU A 10 9.41 15.55 -3.80
N LYS A 11 8.57 16.18 -4.63
CA LYS A 11 8.09 17.54 -4.38
C LYS A 11 7.39 17.60 -3.01
N ARG A 12 7.37 18.79 -2.38
CA ARG A 12 6.78 18.98 -1.04
C ARG A 12 5.35 18.45 -1.00
N SER A 13 5.05 17.61 -0.01
CA SER A 13 3.67 17.30 0.35
C SER A 13 3.01 18.52 1.00
N PRO A 14 1.67 18.58 1.07
CA PRO A 14 0.95 19.64 1.78
C PRO A 14 1.43 19.84 3.23
N ASN A 15 1.96 18.77 3.85
CA ASN A 15 2.43 18.77 5.24
C ASN A 15 3.88 19.29 5.38
N GLY A 16 4.45 19.90 4.35
CA GLY A 16 5.79 20.50 4.35
C GLY A 16 6.96 19.50 4.31
N LYS A 17 6.72 18.23 4.66
CA LYS A 17 7.69 17.13 4.55
C LYS A 17 7.77 16.60 3.12
N LYS A 18 8.98 16.27 2.67
CA LYS A 18 9.23 15.67 1.35
C LYS A 18 9.41 14.17 1.54
N ASP A 19 8.56 13.38 0.90
CA ASP A 19 8.73 11.94 0.83
C ASP A 19 9.97 11.59 -0.01
N ILE A 20 10.55 10.42 0.24
CA ILE A 20 11.68 9.89 -0.53
C ILE A 20 11.15 8.72 -1.35
N ILE A 21 11.39 8.75 -2.66
CA ILE A 21 11.21 7.58 -3.51
C ILE A 21 12.55 6.87 -3.65
N LEU A 22 12.51 5.55 -3.49
CA LEU A 22 13.70 4.70 -3.47
C LEU A 22 13.49 3.50 -4.39
N ARG A 23 14.42 3.33 -5.33
CA ARG A 23 14.52 2.18 -6.22
C ARG A 23 15.67 1.29 -5.74
N PHE A 24 15.36 0.05 -5.39
CA PHE A 24 16.37 -0.99 -5.13
C PHE A 24 16.85 -1.61 -6.43
N LYS A 25 18.10 -2.07 -6.46
CA LYS A 25 18.65 -2.81 -7.62
C LYS A 25 17.95 -4.15 -7.84
N SER A 26 17.49 -4.79 -6.78
CA SER A 26 16.80 -6.08 -6.87
C SER A 26 15.43 -6.07 -6.17
N ARG A 27 14.48 -6.80 -6.76
CA ARG A 27 13.17 -7.06 -6.12
C ARG A 27 13.35 -7.83 -4.81
N MET A 28 14.34 -8.72 -4.72
CA MET A 28 14.64 -9.47 -3.50
C MET A 28 15.04 -8.57 -2.34
N THR A 29 15.93 -7.60 -2.57
CA THR A 29 16.37 -6.63 -1.57
C THR A 29 15.19 -5.79 -1.10
N ARG A 30 14.40 -5.25 -2.03
CA ARG A 30 13.16 -4.52 -1.71
C ARG A 30 12.24 -5.35 -0.82
N ASN A 31 11.98 -6.59 -1.20
CA ASN A 31 11.08 -7.49 -0.47
C ASN A 31 11.62 -7.84 0.93
N ARG A 32 12.95 -7.97 1.08
CA ARG A 32 13.60 -8.16 2.38
C ARG A 32 13.37 -6.96 3.30
N VAL A 33 13.57 -5.74 2.78
CA VAL A 33 13.34 -4.50 3.52
C VAL A 33 11.87 -4.34 3.92
N LEU A 34 10.93 -4.57 2.99
CA LEU A 34 9.50 -4.46 3.27
C LEU A 34 9.01 -5.45 4.34
N ARG A 35 9.60 -6.65 4.45
CA ARG A 35 9.28 -7.60 5.53
C ARG A 35 9.71 -7.11 6.91
N GLN A 36 10.76 -6.30 6.97
CA GLN A 36 11.35 -5.78 8.21
C GLN A 36 10.80 -4.41 8.61
N ILE A 37 9.91 -3.82 7.79
CA ILE A 37 9.32 -2.49 7.98
C ILE A 37 8.68 -2.28 9.35
N LYS A 38 8.16 -3.36 9.96
CA LYS A 38 7.57 -3.34 11.30
C LYS A 38 8.56 -2.88 12.37
N LEU A 39 9.86 -3.10 12.18
CA LEU A 39 10.92 -2.66 13.08
C LEU A 39 11.11 -1.14 13.07
N LEU A 40 10.59 -0.43 12.06
CA LEU A 40 10.68 1.02 11.93
C LEU A 40 9.48 1.75 12.54
N ARG A 41 8.42 1.04 12.95
CA ARG A 41 7.20 1.66 13.51
C ARG A 41 7.47 2.52 14.74
N THR A 42 8.40 2.11 15.59
CA THR A 42 8.78 2.84 16.81
C THR A 42 9.63 4.08 16.54
N LYS A 43 10.16 4.24 15.31
CA LYS A 43 11.04 5.34 14.92
C LYS A 43 10.31 6.51 14.26
N GLY A 44 8.98 6.48 14.18
CA GLY A 44 8.18 7.54 13.54
C GLY A 44 8.39 7.66 12.02
N VAL A 45 8.95 6.63 11.38
CA VAL A 45 9.18 6.57 9.93
C VAL A 45 8.20 5.58 9.31
N PHE A 46 7.55 6.01 8.23
CA PHE A 46 6.67 5.17 7.44
C PHE A 46 7.34 4.85 6.10
N VAL A 47 7.34 3.58 5.75
CA VAL A 47 7.73 3.12 4.41
C VAL A 47 6.49 2.45 3.81
N ARG A 48 6.24 2.70 2.53
CA ARG A 48 5.10 2.15 1.78
C ARG A 48 5.59 1.76 0.40
N GLU A 49 4.92 0.80 -0.23
CA GLU A 49 5.18 0.51 -1.63
C GLU A 49 4.63 1.64 -2.50
N ASP A 50 5.37 1.95 -3.56
CA ASP A 50 4.87 2.76 -4.65
C ASP A 50 4.03 1.86 -5.56
N LEU A 51 2.71 2.08 -5.55
CA LEU A 51 1.74 1.26 -6.27
C LEU A 51 1.45 1.86 -7.64
N THR A 52 1.16 1.01 -8.62
CA THR A 52 0.59 1.46 -9.90
C THR A 52 -0.73 2.20 -9.65
N PRO A 53 -1.15 3.11 -10.56
CA PRO A 53 -2.40 3.86 -10.39
C PRO A 53 -3.60 2.96 -10.08
N LEU A 54 -3.73 1.83 -10.79
CA LEU A 54 -4.79 0.85 -10.58
C LEU A 54 -4.75 0.23 -9.19
N ASN A 55 -3.58 -0.29 -8.76
CA ASN A 55 -3.45 -0.93 -7.45
C ASN A 55 -3.64 0.09 -6.32
N ARG A 56 -3.23 1.34 -6.54
CA ARG A 56 -3.49 2.44 -5.62
C ARG A 56 -4.99 2.72 -5.51
N GLU A 57 -5.71 2.72 -6.62
CA GLU A 57 -7.16 2.91 -6.63
C GLU A 57 -7.87 1.77 -5.89
N MET A 58 -7.56 0.51 -6.22
CA MET A 58 -8.08 -0.67 -5.51
C MET A 58 -7.83 -0.59 -4.01
N PHE A 59 -6.58 -0.29 -3.60
CA PHE A 59 -6.22 -0.12 -2.20
C PHE A 59 -7.08 0.95 -1.51
N MET A 60 -7.27 2.09 -2.16
CA MET A 60 -8.03 3.21 -1.60
C MET A 60 -9.52 2.91 -1.56
N SER A 61 -10.05 2.18 -2.54
CA SER A 61 -11.44 1.72 -2.58
C SER A 61 -11.75 0.79 -1.41
N VAL A 62 -10.95 -0.27 -1.19
CA VAL A 62 -11.12 -1.15 -0.02
C VAL A 62 -11.09 -0.33 1.28
N LYS A 63 -10.05 0.51 1.43
CA LYS A 63 -9.83 1.26 2.67
C LYS A 63 -10.93 2.29 2.96
N ARG A 64 -11.48 2.94 1.94
CA ARG A 64 -12.44 4.06 2.12
C ARG A 64 -13.89 3.61 2.06
N LYS A 65 -14.19 2.61 1.23
CA LYS A 65 -15.56 2.21 0.92
C LYS A 65 -16.03 1.00 1.74
N MET A 66 -15.10 0.15 2.21
CA MET A 66 -15.37 -0.96 3.11
C MET A 66 -14.88 -0.67 4.54
N SER A 67 -14.86 0.61 4.94
CA SER A 67 -14.28 1.01 6.23
C SER A 67 -14.95 0.36 7.44
N ASP A 68 -16.21 -0.02 7.31
CA ASP A 68 -17.02 -0.59 8.39
C ASP A 68 -16.85 -2.12 8.48
N GLU A 69 -16.41 -2.74 7.38
CA GLU A 69 -16.21 -4.19 7.26
C GLU A 69 -14.75 -4.60 7.40
N VAL A 70 -13.82 -3.66 7.20
CA VAL A 70 -12.38 -3.92 7.09
C VAL A 70 -11.61 -3.32 8.26
N LYS A 71 -10.96 -4.17 9.05
CA LYS A 71 -10.06 -3.77 10.14
C LYS A 71 -8.77 -3.14 9.64
N SER A 72 -8.19 -3.68 8.56
CA SER A 72 -6.91 -3.20 8.03
C SER A 72 -6.71 -3.56 6.57
N VAL A 73 -5.97 -2.72 5.84
CA VAL A 73 -5.59 -2.92 4.43
C VAL A 73 -4.09 -2.69 4.28
N TRP A 74 -3.40 -3.56 3.56
CA TRP A 74 -1.98 -3.42 3.25
C TRP A 74 -1.69 -3.90 1.83
N SER A 75 -0.55 -3.48 1.30
CA SER A 75 0.00 -4.01 0.05
C SER A 75 1.23 -4.86 0.34
N ARG A 76 1.47 -5.86 -0.51
CA ARG A 76 2.73 -6.60 -0.53
C ARG A 76 3.06 -7.02 -1.95
N ASN A 77 4.20 -6.55 -2.46
CA ASN A 77 4.65 -6.85 -3.83
C ASN A 77 3.59 -6.47 -4.88
N GLY A 78 2.92 -5.34 -4.67
CA GLY A 78 1.85 -4.85 -5.53
C GLY A 78 0.48 -5.51 -5.32
N ALA A 79 0.39 -6.68 -4.67
CA ALA A 79 -0.89 -7.28 -4.32
C ALA A 79 -1.54 -6.55 -3.15
N ILE A 80 -2.86 -6.37 -3.20
CA ILE A 80 -3.65 -5.73 -2.16
C ILE A 80 -4.30 -6.81 -1.30
N SER A 81 -4.19 -6.67 0.02
CA SER A 81 -4.84 -7.58 0.98
C SER A 81 -5.51 -6.78 2.08
N TYR A 82 -6.58 -7.33 2.62
CA TYR A 82 -7.28 -6.74 3.74
C TYR A 82 -7.68 -7.78 4.77
N LYS A 83 -7.91 -7.32 6.00
CA LYS A 83 -8.42 -8.13 7.10
C LYS A 83 -9.82 -7.64 7.43
N ASP A 84 -10.79 -8.54 7.37
CA ASP A 84 -12.18 -8.22 7.71
C ASP A 84 -12.41 -8.12 9.23
N ALA A 85 -13.62 -7.74 9.64
CA ALA A 85 -14.03 -7.68 11.04
C ALA A 85 -13.92 -9.02 11.78
N ARG A 86 -13.97 -10.15 11.07
CA ARG A 86 -13.84 -11.51 11.61
C ARG A 86 -12.40 -12.00 11.66
N ASP A 87 -11.44 -11.11 11.42
CA ASP A 87 -10.01 -11.41 11.39
C ASP A 87 -9.55 -12.34 10.25
N VAL A 88 -10.38 -12.54 9.22
CA VAL A 88 -10.02 -13.30 8.02
C VAL A 88 -9.26 -12.40 7.05
N VAL A 89 -8.19 -12.94 6.46
CA VAL A 89 -7.36 -12.24 5.48
C VAL A 89 -7.83 -12.58 4.08
N HIS A 90 -8.18 -11.55 3.32
CA HIS A 90 -8.59 -11.63 1.94
C HIS A 90 -7.55 -10.96 1.05
N ARG A 91 -7.38 -11.49 -0.16
CA ARG A 91 -6.59 -10.87 -1.21
C ARG A 91 -7.55 -10.34 -2.26
N VAL A 92 -7.32 -9.11 -2.70
CA VAL A 92 -8.14 -8.49 -3.74
C VAL A 92 -7.54 -8.87 -5.08
N GLU A 93 -8.27 -9.67 -5.85
CA GLU A 93 -7.97 -9.87 -7.27
C GLU A 93 -8.71 -8.82 -8.12
N TRP A 94 -8.28 -8.66 -9.36
CA TRP A 94 -8.86 -7.64 -10.26
C TRP A 94 -10.33 -7.92 -10.57
N GLU A 95 -10.66 -9.20 -10.72
CA GLU A 95 -12.01 -9.69 -11.00
C GLU A 95 -12.97 -9.30 -9.88
N ASP A 96 -12.55 -9.44 -8.62
CA ASP A 96 -13.32 -9.02 -7.45
C ASP A 96 -13.56 -7.50 -7.48
N TYR A 97 -12.52 -6.73 -7.84
CA TYR A 97 -12.62 -5.27 -7.92
C TYR A 97 -13.54 -4.79 -9.03
N GLN A 98 -13.56 -5.45 -10.19
CA GLN A 98 -14.45 -5.09 -11.29
C GLN A 98 -15.92 -5.16 -10.87
N HIS A 99 -16.31 -6.24 -10.19
CA HIS A 99 -17.68 -6.36 -9.65
C HIS A 99 -18.02 -5.24 -8.68
N TRP A 100 -17.03 -4.69 -7.97
CA TRP A 100 -17.26 -3.58 -7.07
C TRP A 100 -17.43 -2.24 -7.78
N LEU A 101 -16.80 -2.03 -8.95
CA LEU A 101 -16.99 -0.81 -9.73
C LEU A 101 -18.46 -0.60 -10.12
N ASP A 102 -19.20 -1.69 -10.31
CA ASP A 102 -20.62 -1.69 -10.69
C ASP A 102 -21.59 -1.52 -9.50
N LEU A 103 -21.09 -1.60 -8.25
CA LEU A 103 -21.94 -1.43 -7.07
C LEU A 103 -22.27 0.05 -6.83
N PRO A 104 -23.52 0.39 -6.46
CA PRO A 104 -23.86 1.73 -6.02
C PRO A 104 -23.16 2.03 -4.70
N TRP A 105 -22.01 2.69 -4.79
CA TRP A 105 -21.23 3.06 -3.61
C TRP A 105 -22.02 4.06 -2.76
N PRO A 106 -22.08 3.88 -1.43
CA PRO A 106 -22.71 4.85 -0.55
C PRO A 106 -22.01 6.20 -0.73
N LYS A 107 -22.79 7.22 -1.14
CA LYS A 107 -22.32 8.60 -1.19
C LYS A 107 -22.17 9.05 0.26
N LYS A 108 -20.92 9.27 0.69
CA LYS A 108 -20.64 9.98 1.95
C LYS A 108 -21.12 11.42 1.87
#